data_AF-A0A1D6KIZ5-F1
#
_entry.id   AF-A0A1D6KIZ5-F1
#
_cell.length_a   1.000
_cell.length_b   1.000
_cell.length_c   1.000
_cell.angle_alpha   90.00
_cell.angle_beta   90.00
_cell.angle_gamma   90.00
#
_symmetry.space_group_name_H-M   'P 1'
#
loop_
_entity.id
_entity.type
_entity.pdbx_description
1 polymer ?
#
loop_
_entity_poly.entity_id
_entity_poly.type
_entity_poly.pdbx_seq_one_letter_code
_entity_poly.pdbx_strand_id
1 'polypeptide(L)'
;MSLNCPLVSEGLGEAYDGDIAFASSLETFGGGHNDPISVAFGGPVMTKFTIALREIGTYKEVMRSQVECLLNDRLLNFVDIDLHDVNDAHKRFDKASLSYDQEVLEATRQQLERELSLEDLNSIHDLPACNLLYK
;
A
#
# COMPACT_ATOMS: atom_id res chain seq x y z
N MET A 1 14.43 2.76 -3.16
CA MET A 1 14.06 1.33 -3.29
C MET A 1 12.82 1.31 -4.16
N SER A 2 12.89 0.79 -5.39
CA SER A 2 11.75 0.85 -6.33
C SER A 2 10.74 -0.23 -5.96
N LEU A 3 9.52 0.16 -5.61
CA LEU A 3 8.41 -0.76 -5.31
C LEU A 3 7.74 -1.14 -6.64
N ASN A 4 8.36 -2.05 -7.38
CA ASN A 4 7.88 -2.44 -8.70
C ASN A 4 6.71 -3.43 -8.62
N CYS A 5 5.78 -3.33 -9.57
CA CYS A 5 4.76 -4.36 -9.82
C CYS A 5 5.26 -5.30 -10.95
N PRO A 6 5.96 -6.40 -10.60
CA PRO A 6 6.68 -7.21 -11.59
C PRO A 6 5.76 -7.77 -12.67
N LEU A 7 4.56 -8.24 -12.30
CA LEU A 7 3.63 -8.89 -13.22
C LEU A 7 3.25 -8.04 -14.44
N VAL A 8 2.98 -6.74 -14.26
CA VAL A 8 2.56 -5.86 -15.36
C VAL A 8 3.76 -5.38 -16.17
N SER A 9 4.88 -5.08 -15.52
CA SER A 9 6.10 -4.62 -16.19
C SER A 9 6.74 -5.74 -17.02
N GLU A 10 6.81 -6.95 -16.47
CA GLU A 10 7.34 -8.14 -17.15
C GLU A 10 6.46 -8.54 -18.33
N GLY A 11 5.13 -8.60 -18.17
CA GLY A 11 4.22 -8.92 -19.27
C GLY A 11 4.25 -7.92 -20.43
N LEU A 12 4.38 -6.61 -20.14
CA LEU A 12 4.56 -5.59 -21.18
C LEU A 12 5.94 -5.69 -21.85
N GLY A 13 6.98 -6.04 -21.09
CA GLY A 13 8.34 -6.27 -21.62
C GLY A 13 8.41 -7.47 -22.56
N GLU A 14 7.86 -8.61 -22.15
CA GLU A 14 7.78 -9.81 -23.00
C GLU A 14 7.00 -9.54 -24.28
N ALA A 15 5.89 -8.81 -24.19
CA ALA A 15 5.08 -8.45 -25.35
C ALA A 15 5.82 -7.48 -26.31
N TYR A 16 6.63 -6.57 -25.77
CA TYR A 16 7.53 -5.72 -26.56
C TYR A 16 8.59 -6.56 -27.28
N ASP A 17 9.31 -7.40 -26.54
CA ASP A 17 10.38 -8.23 -27.10
C ASP A 17 9.85 -9.17 -28.20
N GLY A 18 8.64 -9.72 -27.99
CA GLY A 18 7.94 -10.54 -28.98
C GLY A 18 7.63 -9.79 -30.28
N ASP A 19 7.12 -8.56 -30.20
CA ASP A 19 6.84 -7.74 -31.38
C ASP A 19 8.12 -7.40 -32.16
N ILE A 20 9.20 -7.06 -31.45
CA ILE A 20 10.50 -6.74 -32.06
C ILE A 20 11.11 -7.98 -32.75
N ALA A 21 11.05 -9.14 -32.09
CA ALA A 21 11.53 -10.40 -32.66
C ALA A 21 10.73 -10.80 -33.90
N PHE A 22 9.40 -10.64 -33.86
CA PHE A 22 8.53 -10.92 -34.99
C PHE A 22 8.78 -9.94 -36.15
N ALA A 23 8.89 -8.64 -35.88
CA ALA A 23 9.19 -7.64 -36.89
C ALA A 23 10.54 -7.92 -37.60
N SER A 24 11.56 -8.33 -36.84
CA SER A 24 12.88 -8.68 -37.38
C SER A 24 12.85 -9.95 -38.24
N SER A 25 12.05 -10.95 -37.83
CA SER A 25 11.82 -12.17 -38.61
C SER A 25 11.08 -11.86 -39.91
N LEU A 26 10.06 -10.98 -39.85
CA LEU A 26 9.27 -10.56 -41.00
C LEU A 26 10.09 -9.73 -42.00
N GLU A 27 10.99 -8.89 -41.50
CA GLU A 27 11.95 -8.13 -42.32
C GLU A 27 12.91 -9.06 -43.06
N THR A 28 13.42 -10.09 -42.36
CA THR A 28 14.30 -11.09 -42.97
C THR A 28 13.55 -11.92 -44.03
N PHE A 29 12.31 -12.33 -43.73
CA PHE A 29 11.46 -13.08 -44.66
C PHE A 29 11.08 -12.24 -45.89
N GLY A 30 10.76 -10.96 -45.68
CA GLY A 30 10.31 -10.04 -46.70
C GLY A 30 11.37 -9.74 -47.76
N GLY A 31 12.64 -10.09 -47.55
CA GLY A 31 13.72 -9.85 -48.49
C GLY A 31 14.04 -8.37 -48.67
N GLY A 32 15.15 -8.06 -49.35
CA GLY A 32 15.58 -6.69 -49.59
C GLY A 32 14.63 -5.94 -50.54
N HIS A 33 14.56 -4.61 -50.41
CA HIS A 33 13.62 -3.73 -51.14
C HIS A 33 13.69 -3.82 -52.69
N ASN A 34 14.76 -4.42 -53.22
CA ASN A 34 15.03 -4.50 -54.66
C ASN A 34 15.14 -5.95 -55.17
N ASP A 35 14.80 -6.96 -54.37
CA ASP A 35 14.76 -8.35 -54.84
C ASP A 35 13.46 -8.61 -55.64
N PRO A 36 13.54 -8.96 -56.93
CA PRO A 36 12.35 -9.19 -57.76
C PRO A 36 11.42 -10.29 -57.23
N ILE A 37 11.97 -11.28 -56.53
CA ILE A 37 11.18 -12.37 -55.92
C ILE A 37 10.40 -11.81 -54.73
N SER A 38 11.07 -11.16 -53.78
CA SER A 38 10.43 -10.44 -52.67
C SER A 38 9.29 -9.51 -53.13
N VAL A 39 9.53 -8.67 -54.15
CA VAL A 39 8.51 -7.73 -54.65
C VAL A 39 7.27 -8.47 -55.16
N ALA A 40 7.46 -9.57 -55.88
CA ALA A 40 6.35 -10.38 -56.41
C ALA A 40 5.57 -11.12 -55.30
N PHE A 41 6.23 -11.47 -54.19
CA PHE A 41 5.62 -12.17 -53.05
C PHE A 41 5.17 -11.25 -51.90
N GLY A 42 5.15 -9.93 -52.11
CA GLY A 42 4.55 -8.98 -51.17
C GLY A 42 5.52 -8.32 -50.19
N GLY A 43 6.83 -8.32 -50.46
CA GLY A 43 7.86 -7.62 -49.69
C GLY A 43 7.46 -6.18 -49.28
N PRO A 44 6.94 -5.32 -50.18
CA PRO A 44 6.49 -3.97 -49.81
C PRO A 44 5.37 -3.93 -48.77
N VAL A 45 4.49 -4.94 -48.76
CA VAL A 45 3.45 -5.08 -47.74
C VAL A 45 4.05 -5.53 -46.42
N MET A 46 4.98 -6.48 -46.45
CA MET A 46 5.70 -6.95 -45.25
C MET A 46 6.50 -5.82 -44.59
N THR A 47 7.15 -4.96 -45.37
CA THR A 47 7.85 -3.77 -44.84
C THR A 47 6.91 -2.86 -44.04
N LYS A 48 5.68 -2.64 -44.51
CA LYS A 48 4.69 -1.83 -43.78
C LYS A 48 4.31 -2.47 -42.44
N PHE A 49 4.13 -3.79 -42.42
CA PHE A 49 3.87 -4.53 -41.18
C PHE A 49 5.07 -4.48 -40.23
N THR A 50 6.30 -4.64 -40.71
CA THR A 50 7.51 -4.50 -39.90
C THR A 50 7.58 -3.13 -39.22
N ILE A 51 7.29 -2.05 -39.94
CA ILE A 51 7.27 -0.69 -39.38
C ILE A 51 6.18 -0.57 -38.30
N ALA A 52 4.95 -1.00 -38.61
CA ALA A 52 3.84 -0.95 -37.66
C ALA A 52 4.12 -1.76 -36.39
N LEU A 53 4.73 -2.95 -36.49
CA LEU A 53 5.08 -3.78 -35.35
C LEU A 53 6.16 -3.13 -34.46
N ARG A 54 7.17 -2.50 -35.07
CA ARG A 54 8.20 -1.74 -34.33
C ARG A 54 7.60 -0.52 -33.62
N GLU A 55 6.63 0.15 -34.25
CA GLU A 55 5.91 1.26 -33.65
C GLU A 55 5.03 0.81 -32.47
N ILE A 56 4.28 -0.29 -32.64
CA ILE A 56 3.51 -0.92 -31.55
C ILE A 56 4.41 -1.31 -30.38
N GLY A 57 5.54 -1.95 -30.65
CA GLY A 57 6.53 -2.29 -29.62
C GLY A 57 6.98 -1.05 -28.85
N THR A 58 7.33 0.03 -29.56
CA THR A 58 7.75 1.29 -28.94
C THR A 58 6.65 1.85 -28.01
N TYR A 59 5.39 1.81 -28.43
CA TYR A 59 4.28 2.24 -27.58
C TYR A 59 4.11 1.35 -26.34
N LYS A 60 4.26 0.03 -26.46
CA LYS A 60 4.23 -0.89 -25.31
C LYS A 60 5.34 -0.58 -24.30
N GLU A 61 6.54 -0.28 -24.77
CA GLU A 61 7.68 0.10 -23.93
C GLU A 61 7.41 1.41 -23.16
N VAL A 62 6.86 2.41 -23.84
CA VAL A 62 6.45 3.67 -23.20
C VAL A 62 5.37 3.43 -22.16
N MET A 63 4.36 2.60 -22.47
CA MET A 63 3.31 2.25 -21.51
C MET A 63 3.88 1.52 -20.29
N ARG A 64 4.81 0.59 -20.49
CA ARG A 64 5.52 -0.10 -19.39
C ARG A 64 6.17 0.91 -18.45
N SER A 65 6.97 1.82 -19.00
CA SER A 65 7.67 2.84 -18.22
C SER A 65 6.69 3.76 -17.49
N GLN A 66 5.62 4.21 -18.14
CA GLN A 66 4.62 5.08 -17.52
C GLN A 66 3.87 4.39 -16.38
N VAL A 67 3.46 3.13 -16.57
CA VAL A 67 2.78 2.35 -15.54
C VAL A 67 3.71 2.14 -14.34
N GLU A 68 4.98 1.82 -14.58
CA GLU A 68 5.96 1.64 -13.51
C GLU A 68 6.19 2.95 -12.73
N CYS A 69 6.40 4.07 -13.41
CA CYS A 69 6.56 5.37 -12.75
C CYS A 69 5.32 5.78 -11.93
N LEU A 70 4.11 5.69 -12.51
CA LEU A 70 2.88 6.08 -11.82
C LEU A 70 2.58 5.21 -10.59
N LEU A 71 2.84 3.90 -10.71
CA LEU A 71 2.67 2.98 -9.58
C LEU A 71 3.70 3.26 -8.49
N ASN A 72 4.96 3.48 -8.87
CA ASN A 72 6.03 3.78 -7.93
C ASN A 72 5.73 5.09 -7.18
N ASP A 73 5.39 6.16 -7.89
CA ASP A 73 5.06 7.46 -7.28
C ASP A 73 3.87 7.34 -6.30
N ARG A 74 2.82 6.59 -6.68
CA ARG A 74 1.66 6.37 -5.80
C ARG A 74 2.01 5.52 -4.58
N LEU A 75 2.77 4.45 -4.75
CA LEU A 75 3.19 3.58 -3.66
C LEU A 75 4.12 4.30 -2.70
N LEU A 76 5.05 5.10 -3.21
CA LEU A 76 5.96 5.88 -2.40
C LEU A 76 5.18 6.91 -1.56
N ASN A 77 4.26 7.65 -2.18
CA ASN A 77 3.39 8.57 -1.44
C ASN A 77 2.55 7.86 -0.37
N PHE A 78 1.97 6.71 -0.70
CA PHE A 78 1.18 5.94 0.26
C PHE A 78 2.02 5.49 1.46
N VAL A 79 3.24 5.01 1.24
CA VAL A 79 4.12 4.55 2.32
C VAL A 79 4.64 5.72 3.15
N ASP A 80 5.10 6.79 2.50
CA ASP A 80 5.80 7.89 3.16
C ASP A 80 4.85 8.88 3.84
N ILE A 81 3.62 9.02 3.34
CA ILE A 81 2.63 9.98 3.86
C ILE A 81 1.52 9.23 4.58
N ASP A 82 0.69 8.50 3.84
CA ASP A 82 -0.56 7.96 4.39
C ASP A 82 -0.28 6.95 5.51
N LEU A 83 0.61 5.99 5.26
CA LEU A 83 0.97 4.96 6.23
C LEU A 83 1.75 5.54 7.41
N HIS A 84 2.63 6.51 7.16
CA HIS A 84 3.35 7.20 8.20
C HIS A 84 2.41 7.94 9.16
N ASP A 85 1.45 8.69 8.62
CA ASP A 85 0.48 9.47 9.41
C ASP A 85 -0.44 8.56 10.24
N VAL A 86 -0.89 7.44 9.66
CA VAL A 86 -1.66 6.42 10.38
C VAL A 86 -0.84 5.82 11.52
N ASN A 87 0.42 5.49 11.28
CA ASN A 87 1.31 4.94 12.31
C ASN A 87 1.55 5.95 13.45
N ASP A 88 1.69 7.24 13.13
CA ASP A 88 1.84 8.28 14.15
C ASP A 88 0.55 8.54 14.91
N ALA A 89 -0.61 8.49 14.25
CA ALA A 89 -1.90 8.52 14.92
C ALA A 89 -2.09 7.32 15.87
N HIS A 90 -1.70 6.12 15.44
CA HIS A 90 -1.72 4.91 16.25
C HIS A 90 -0.89 5.07 17.52
N LYS A 91 0.36 5.53 17.42
CA LYS A 91 1.21 5.78 18.60
C LYS A 91 0.57 6.77 19.58
N ARG A 92 -0.06 7.84 19.07
CA ARG A 92 -0.75 8.83 19.92
C ARG A 92 -1.97 8.21 20.62
N PHE A 93 -2.73 7.40 19.88
CA PHE A 93 -3.88 6.67 20.42
C PHE A 93 -3.46 5.71 21.53
N ASP A 94 -2.43 4.89 21.33
CA ASP A 94 -1.94 3.95 22.34
C ASP A 94 -1.52 4.67 23.62
N LYS A 95 -0.82 5.81 23.48
CA LYS A 95 -0.42 6.63 24.62
C LYS A 95 -1.63 7.18 25.39
N ALA A 96 -2.64 7.67 24.67
CA ALA A 96 -3.86 8.19 25.28
C ALA A 96 -4.66 7.08 25.98
N SER A 97 -4.74 5.89 25.36
CA SER A 97 -5.40 4.72 25.95
C SER A 97 -4.74 4.32 27.26
N LEU A 98 -3.40 4.23 27.30
CA LEU A 98 -2.67 3.92 28.53
C LEU A 98 -2.91 4.94 29.64
N SER A 99 -2.93 6.23 29.30
CA SER A 99 -3.22 7.30 30.28
C SER A 99 -4.64 7.20 30.82
N TYR A 100 -5.61 6.95 29.94
CA TYR A 100 -7.01 6.78 30.32
C TYR A 100 -7.20 5.59 31.25
N ASP A 101 -6.62 4.43 30.90
CA ASP A 101 -6.69 3.22 31.73
C ASP A 101 -6.07 3.44 33.11
N GLN A 102 -4.96 4.19 33.18
CA GLN A 102 -4.33 4.56 34.45
C GLN A 102 -5.23 5.48 35.30
N GLU A 103 -5.81 6.52 34.71
CA GLU A 103 -6.69 7.46 35.43
C GLU A 103 -7.95 6.75 35.96
N VAL A 104 -8.54 5.84 35.17
CA VAL A 104 -9.69 5.04 35.58
C VAL A 104 -9.32 4.12 36.75
N LEU A 105 -8.16 3.47 36.69
CA LEU A 105 -7.68 2.60 37.78
C LEU A 105 -7.44 3.40 39.07
N GLU A 106 -6.78 4.55 38.96
CA GLU A 106 -6.50 5.44 40.10
C GLU A 106 -7.79 5.98 40.73
N ALA A 107 -8.75 6.44 39.92
CA ALA A 107 -10.04 6.92 40.40
C ALA A 107 -10.83 5.81 41.11
N THR A 108 -10.83 4.60 40.54
CA THR A 108 -11.49 3.42 41.14
C THR A 108 -10.84 3.06 42.48
N ARG A 109 -9.51 3.09 42.55
CA ARG A 109 -8.76 2.84 43.79
C ARG A 109 -9.11 3.86 44.87
N GLN A 110 -9.08 5.15 44.52
CA GLN A 110 -9.43 6.24 45.45
C GLN A 110 -10.89 6.15 45.95
N GLN A 111 -11.81 5.69 45.09
CA GLN A 111 -13.20 5.47 45.48
C GLN A 111 -13.31 4.35 46.52
N LEU A 112 -12.69 3.19 46.26
CA LEU A 112 -12.65 2.05 47.19
C LEU A 112 -12.04 2.43 48.54
N GLU A 113 -10.93 3.18 48.55
CA GLU A 113 -10.31 3.67 49.79
C GLU A 113 -11.25 4.58 50.60
N ARG A 114 -12.01 5.45 49.92
CA ARG A 114 -13.02 6.31 50.57
C ARG A 114 -14.18 5.50 51.15
N GLU A 115 -14.65 4.46 50.46
CA GLU A 115 -15.75 3.60 50.91
C GLU A 115 -15.36 2.76 52.14
N LEU A 116 -14.18 2.11 52.13
CA LEU A 116 -13.69 1.39 53.32
C LEU A 116 -13.53 2.29 54.55
N SER A 117 -13.03 3.52 54.36
CA SER A 117 -12.87 4.49 55.46
C SER A 117 -14.22 4.91 56.08
N LEU A 118 -15.28 5.00 55.27
CA LEU A 118 -16.62 5.30 55.74
C LEU A 118 -17.26 4.12 56.50
N GLU A 119 -16.98 2.89 56.10
CA GLU A 119 -17.44 1.68 56.81
C GLU A 119 -16.84 1.57 58.22
N ASP A 120 -15.53 1.84 58.36
CA ASP A 120 -14.85 1.86 59.66
C ASP A 120 -15.47 2.91 60.61
N LEU A 121 -15.87 4.08 60.08
CA LEU A 121 -16.49 5.14 60.88
C LEU A 121 -17.93 4.81 61.30
N ASN A 122 -18.72 4.23 60.38
CA ASN A 122 -20.09 3.80 60.66
C ASN A 122 -20.13 2.63 61.65
N SER A 123 -19.16 1.71 61.61
CA SER A 123 -19.04 0.62 62.57
C SER A 123 -18.82 1.09 64.01
N ILE A 124 -18.29 2.30 64.23
CA ILE A 124 -18.12 2.88 65.57
C ILE A 124 -19.46 3.40 66.13
N HIS A 125 -20.37 3.85 65.27
CA HIS A 125 -21.69 4.33 65.69
C HIS A 125 -22.65 3.19 66.10
N ASP A 126 -22.37 1.97 65.61
CA ASP A 126 -23.08 0.74 65.98
C ASP A 126 -22.58 0.12 67.31
N LEU A 127 -21.52 0.67 67.93
CA LEU A 127 -21.08 0.22 69.25
C LEU A 127 -22.14 0.58 70.33
N PRO A 128 -22.51 -0.36 71.22
CA PRO A 128 -23.49 -0.10 72.29
C PRO A 128 -23.15 1.10 73.18
N ALA A 129 -21.86 1.44 73.28
CA ALA A 129 -21.35 2.57 74.06
C ALA A 129 -21.68 3.95 73.48
N CYS A 130 -21.73 4.11 72.14
CA CYS A 130 -22.06 5.38 71.51
C CYS A 130 -23.56 5.71 71.61
N ASN A 131 -24.43 4.70 71.59
CA ASN A 131 -25.88 4.86 71.75
C ASN A 131 -26.32 5.19 73.20
N LEU A 132 -25.43 5.08 74.20
CA LEU A 132 -25.72 5.38 75.60
C LEU A 132 -25.51 6.86 75.97
N LEU A 133 -24.85 7.65 75.11
CA LEU A 133 -24.59 9.09 75.33
C LEU A 133 -25.66 10.02 74.71
N TYR A 134 -26.63 9.48 73.97
CA TYR A 134 -27.65 10.25 73.25
C TYR A 134 -29.09 10.07 73.81
N LYS A 135 -29.24 9.57 75.03
CA LYS A 135 -30.52 9.51 75.76
C LYS A 135 -30.49 10.42 76.98
#